data_AF-T0LJ94-F1
#
_entry.id   AF-T0LJ94-F1
#
_cell.length_a   1.000
_cell.length_b   1.000
_cell.length_c   1.000
_cell.angle_alpha   90.00
_cell.angle_beta   90.00
_cell.angle_gamma   90.00
#
_symmetry.space_group_name_H-M   'P 1'
#
loop_
_entity.id
_entity.type
_entity.pdbx_description
1 polymer ?
#
loop_
_entity_poly.entity_id
_entity_poly.type
_entity_poly.pdbx_seq_one_letter_code
_entity_poly.pdbx_strand_id
1 'polypeptide(L)'
;MAAADKNETRMIIVQVGDIEVGWIVDEANDVITVHQEEVESSPESAEKEGQSWVTGIIKHDQRLFNIIHAGAVLDKSVQGAPVH
;
A
#
# COMPACT_ATOMS: atom_id res chain seq x y z
N MET A 1 -0.44 23.94 28.46
CA MET A 1 0.50 23.95 27.32
C MET A 1 0.11 22.76 26.45
N ALA A 2 -0.73 22.99 25.44
CA ALA A 2 -1.22 21.92 24.58
C ALA A 2 -0.12 21.57 23.58
N ALA A 3 0.28 20.31 23.52
CA ALA A 3 1.13 19.81 22.46
C ALA A 3 0.38 20.00 21.13
N ALA A 4 1.02 20.63 20.16
CA ALA A 4 0.46 20.71 18.82
C ALA A 4 0.69 19.35 18.15
N ASP A 5 -0.37 18.53 18.09
CA ASP A 5 -0.39 17.33 17.25
C ASP A 5 -0.33 17.79 15.78
N LYS A 6 0.88 17.90 15.25
CA LYS A 6 1.08 18.04 13.80
C LYS A 6 0.83 16.67 13.21
N ASN A 7 -0.35 16.48 12.64
CA ASN A 7 -0.61 15.37 11.75
C ASN A 7 0.22 15.59 10.48
N GLU A 8 1.50 15.19 10.51
CA GLU A 8 2.45 15.39 9.41
C GLU A 8 2.20 14.36 8.32
N THR A 9 1.24 14.64 7.45
CA THR A 9 1.04 13.82 6.24
C THR A 9 2.21 14.02 5.28
N ARG A 10 2.67 12.92 4.68
CA ARG A 10 3.74 12.89 3.69
C ARG A 10 3.18 12.44 2.35
N MET A 11 3.85 12.82 1.27
CA MET A 11 3.50 12.38 -0.07
C MET A 11 4.62 11.53 -0.66
N ILE A 12 4.29 10.29 -1.02
CA ILE A 12 5.18 9.41 -1.79
C ILE A 12 4.83 9.58 -3.27
N ILE A 13 5.78 10.03 -4.08
CA ILE A 13 5.61 10.15 -5.53
C ILE A 13 6.03 8.83 -6.19
N VAL A 14 5.11 8.22 -6.93
CA VAL A 14 5.31 6.96 -7.66
C VAL A 14 5.03 7.19 -9.14
N GLN A 15 5.95 6.73 -9.99
CA GLN A 15 5.75 6.70 -11.43
C GLN A 15 5.24 5.32 -11.86
N VAL A 16 4.08 5.28 -12.50
CA VAL A 16 3.49 4.05 -13.07
C VAL A 16 3.30 4.27 -14.57
N GLY A 17 4.23 3.73 -15.37
CA GLY A 17 4.29 4.02 -16.80
C GLY A 17 4.53 5.51 -17.06
N ASP A 18 3.64 6.14 -17.82
CA ASP A 18 3.69 7.57 -18.15
C ASP A 18 2.93 8.46 -17.14
N ILE A 19 2.41 7.88 -16.06
CA ILE A 19 1.61 8.59 -15.05
C ILE A 19 2.43 8.77 -13.77
N GLU A 20 2.42 9.99 -13.23
CA GLU A 20 2.95 10.31 -11.91
C GLU A 20 1.80 10.40 -10.90
N VAL A 21 1.95 9.74 -9.75
CA VAL A 21 0.93 9.67 -8.69
C VAL A 21 1.55 9.98 -7.35
N GLY A 22 0.91 10.87 -6.59
CA GLY A 22 1.20 11.10 -5.18
C GLY A 22 0.32 10.25 -4.25
N TRP A 23 0.92 9.43 -3.41
CA TRP A 23 0.26 8.74 -2.31
C TRP A 23 0.40 9.55 -1.03
N ILE A 24 -0.72 9.89 -0.40
CA ILE A 24 -0.71 10.50 0.92
C ILE A 24 -0.55 9.39 1.95
N VAL A 25 0.47 9.50 2.80
CA VAL A 25 0.77 8.55 3.86
C VAL A 25 0.95 9.28 5.18
N ASP A 26 0.75 8.56 6.28
CA ASP A 26 1.01 9.10 7.61
C ASP A 26 2.52 9.26 7.81
N GLU A 27 3.32 8.25 7.43
CA GLU A 27 4.76 8.24 7.65
C GLU A 27 5.53 7.48 6.56
N ALA A 28 6.80 7.87 6.35
CA ALA A 28 7.74 7.20 5.46
C ALA A 28 9.14 7.34 6.07
N ASN A 29 9.46 6.44 7.02
CA ASN A 29 10.60 6.61 7.92
C ASN A 29 11.72 5.59 7.69
N ASP A 30 11.40 4.37 7.25
CA ASP A 30 12.37 3.26 7.17
C ASP A 30 12.43 2.64 5.77
N VAL A 31 13.61 2.12 5.43
CA VAL A 31 13.85 1.27 4.25
C VAL A 31 14.37 -0.06 4.75
N ILE A 32 13.67 -1.15 4.42
CA ILE A 32 14.08 -2.52 4.75
C ILE A 32 14.53 -3.26 3.49
N THR A 33 15.48 -4.17 3.65
CA THR A 33 15.88 -5.11 2.60
C THR A 33 15.28 -6.47 2.91
N VAL A 34 14.65 -7.07 1.91
CA VAL A 34 13.95 -8.36 2.03
C VAL A 34 14.34 -9.24 0.86
N HIS A 35 14.45 -10.54 1.09
CA HIS A 35 14.67 -11.54 0.06
C HIS A 35 13.34 -11.99 -0.54
N GLN A 36 13.34 -12.37 -1.81
CA GLN A 36 12.12 -12.79 -2.51
C GLN A 36 11.47 -14.04 -1.88
N GLU A 37 12.26 -14.90 -1.25
CA GLU A 37 11.80 -16.07 -0.50
C GLU A 37 11.06 -15.74 0.80
N GLU A 38 11.21 -14.52 1.33
CA GLU A 38 10.44 -14.01 2.48
C GLU A 38 9.06 -13.48 2.06
N VAL A 39 8.80 -13.36 0.75
CA VAL A 39 7.52 -12.90 0.21
C VAL A 39 6.56 -14.10 0.12
N GLU A 40 5.56 -14.09 0.98
CA GLU A 40 4.47 -15.06 0.92
C GLU A 40 3.34 -14.53 0.02
N SER A 41 2.86 -15.39 -0.88
CA SER A 41 1.68 -15.09 -1.70
C SER A 41 0.46 -14.90 -0.80
N SER A 42 -0.25 -13.77 -0.93
CA SER A 42 -1.45 -13.54 -0.13
C SER A 42 -2.54 -14.56 -0.49
N PRO A 43 -3.05 -15.37 0.46
CA PRO A 43 -4.13 -16.31 0.18
C PRO A 43 -5.47 -15.60 -0.12
N GLU A 44 -5.65 -14.34 0.27
CA GLU A 44 -6.89 -13.58 0.06
C GLU A 44 -7.06 -13.04 -1.37
N SER A 45 -6.01 -13.03 -2.19
CA SER A 45 -6.07 -12.56 -3.59
C SER A 45 -6.88 -13.48 -4.52
N ALA A 46 -7.39 -14.61 -4.01
CA ALA A 46 -8.15 -15.59 -4.79
C ALA A 46 -9.67 -15.39 -4.81
N GLU A 47 -10.28 -14.64 -3.86
CA GLU A 47 -11.75 -14.74 -3.68
C GLU A 47 -12.55 -13.45 -3.45
N LYS A 48 -11.94 -12.25 -3.39
CA LYS A 48 -12.71 -11.01 -3.18
C LYS A 48 -12.47 -9.98 -4.26
N GLU A 49 -13.53 -9.65 -4.99
CA GLU A 49 -13.64 -8.67 -6.10
C GLU A 49 -13.28 -7.21 -5.74
N GLY A 50 -12.57 -6.95 -4.63
CA GLY A 50 -12.23 -5.60 -4.19
C GLY A 50 -10.84 -5.41 -3.58
N GLN A 51 -10.00 -6.46 -3.50
CA GLN A 51 -8.69 -6.40 -2.82
C GLN A 51 -7.50 -6.81 -3.72
N SER A 52 -7.62 -6.57 -5.03
CA SER A 52 -6.61 -6.98 -6.04
C SER A 52 -5.27 -6.22 -5.96
N TRP A 53 -5.13 -5.23 -5.06
CA TRP A 53 -3.95 -4.39 -4.96
C TRP A 53 -2.84 -4.90 -4.03
N VAL A 54 -3.11 -5.92 -3.20
CA VAL A 54 -2.10 -6.54 -2.32
C VAL A 54 -1.54 -7.75 -3.06
N THR A 55 -0.24 -7.73 -3.33
CA THR A 55 0.44 -8.78 -4.11
C THR A 55 1.10 -9.84 -3.26
N GLY A 56 1.38 -9.53 -2.00
CA GLY A 56 2.05 -10.44 -1.09
C GLY A 56 2.19 -9.85 0.29
N ILE A 57 2.67 -10.67 1.20
CA ILE A 57 2.92 -10.31 2.59
C ILE A 57 4.37 -10.70 2.91
N ILE A 58 5.08 -9.84 3.61
CA ILE A 58 6.40 -10.13 4.15
C ILE A 58 6.30 -10.19 5.65
N LYS A 59 6.85 -11.25 6.25
CA LYS A 59 6.98 -11.38 7.69
C LYS A 59 8.43 -11.18 8.09
N HIS A 60 8.73 -10.05 8.72
CA HIS A 60 10.09 -9.68 9.11
C HIS A 60 10.08 -9.11 10.52
N ASP A 61 10.97 -9.58 11.40
CA ASP A 61 11.12 -9.12 12.79
C ASP A 61 9.80 -9.01 13.59
N GLN A 62 8.95 -10.04 13.50
CA GLN A 62 7.62 -10.08 14.14
C GLN A 62 6.63 -9.01 13.64
N ARG A 63 6.96 -8.31 12.55
CA ARG A 63 6.09 -7.37 11.85
C ARG A 63 5.61 -8.00 10.54
N LEU A 64 4.43 -7.58 10.11
CA LEU A 64 3.85 -7.94 8.82
C LEU A 64 3.84 -6.71 7.93
N PHE A 65 4.31 -6.87 6.70
CA PHE A 65 4.33 -5.83 5.68
C PHE A 65 3.50 -6.28 4.49
N ASN A 66 2.52 -5.48 4.08
CA ASN A 66 1.74 -5.74 2.87
C ASN A 66 2.43 -5.12 1.66
N ILE A 67 2.65 -5.92 0.62
CA ILE A 67 3.20 -5.43 -0.65
C ILE A 67 2.05 -4.93 -1.50
N ILE A 68 2.02 -3.62 -1.75
CA ILE A 68 0.99 -2.98 -2.56
C ILE A 68 1.49 -2.78 -4.00
N HIS A 69 0.69 -3.22 -4.97
CA HIS A 69 0.95 -2.93 -6.38
C HIS A 69 0.51 -1.51 -6.71
N ALA A 70 1.48 -0.62 -6.94
CA ALA A 70 1.21 0.79 -7.11
C ALA A 70 0.20 1.09 -8.23
N GLY A 71 0.28 0.36 -9.35
CA GLY A 71 -0.64 0.54 -10.47
C GLY A 71 -2.07 0.02 -10.22
N ALA A 72 -2.25 -0.95 -9.33
CA ALA A 72 -3.57 -1.52 -9.05
C ALA A 72 -4.42 -0.59 -8.18
N VAL A 73 -3.77 0.24 -7.36
CA VAL A 73 -4.41 1.29 -6.55
C VAL A 73 -4.99 2.41 -7.42
N LEU A 74 -4.50 2.56 -8.65
CA LEU A 74 -4.94 3.60 -9.58
C LEU A 74 -6.13 3.19 -10.43
N ASP A 75 -6.53 1.91 -10.38
CA ASP A 75 -7.59 1.40 -11.22
C ASP A 75 -8.94 1.99 -10.78
N LYS A 76 -9.41 2.96 -11.57
CA LYS A 76 -10.68 3.67 -11.35
C LYS A 76 -11.91 2.77 -11.53
N SER A 77 -11.76 1.53 -12.01
CA SER A 77 -12.86 0.57 -12.07
C SER A 77 -13.31 0.05 -10.69
N VAL A 78 -12.43 0.13 -9.67
CA VAL A 78 -12.76 -0.23 -8.27
C VAL A 78 -13.60 0.86 -7.58
N GLN A 79 -13.58 2.10 -8.08
CA GLN A 79 -14.27 3.27 -7.51
C GLN A 79 -15.72 3.42 -7.98
N GLY A 80 -16.38 2.32 -8.34
CA GLY A 80 -17.70 2.29 -8.98
C GLY A 80 -18.84 1.64 -8.19
N ALA A 81 -18.65 1.17 -6.96
CA ALA A 81 -19.74 0.60 -6.18
C ALA A 81 -20.42 1.69 -5.32
N PRO A 82 -21.67 2.08 -5.58
CA PRO A 82 -22.43 2.92 -4.67
C PRO A 82 -22.72 2.13 -3.40
N VAL A 83 -22.16 2.56 -2.27
CA VAL A 83 -22.64 2.14 -0.95
C VAL A 83 -23.95 2.89 -0.67
N HIS A 84 -25.07 2.22 -0.90
CA HIS A 84 -26.34 2.55 -0.26
C HIS A 84 -26.52 1.67 0.97
#